data_AF-A0A5D3KM34-F1
#
_entry.id   AF-A0A5D3KM34-F1
#
_cell.length_a   1.000
_cell.length_b   1.000
_cell.length_c   1.000
_cell.angle_alpha   90.00
_cell.angle_beta   90.00
_cell.angle_gamma   90.00
#
_symmetry.space_group_name_H-M   'P 1'
#
loop_
_entity.id
_entity.type
_entity.pdbx_description
1 polymer ?
#
loop_
_entity_poly.entity_id
_entity_poly.type
_entity_poly.pdbx_seq_one_letter_code
_entity_poly.pdbx_strand_id
1 'polypeptide(L)' 'MGYLLFSVTVFVSLLIVDYLARKRGWNRDRWGLAALTLGPLAIPLVYLVDAASALRKMMINALRP' A
#
# COMPACT_ATOMS: atom_id res chain seq x y z
N MET A 1 -10.37 13.70 22.98
CA MET A 1 -9.48 14.12 21.87
C MET A 1 -8.84 12.98 21.09
N GLY A 2 -8.34 11.90 21.73
CA GLY A 2 -7.57 10.85 21.02
C GLY A 2 -8.31 10.13 19.88
N TYR A 3 -9.61 9.89 20.02
CA TYR A 3 -10.42 9.22 19.00
C TYR A 3 -10.56 10.02 17.69
N LEU A 4 -10.63 11.36 17.78
CA LEU A 4 -10.66 12.22 16.59
C LEU A 4 -9.35 12.13 15.82
N LEU A 5 -8.21 12.19 16.52
CA LEU A 5 -6.90 12.05 15.89
C LEU A 5 -6.73 10.68 15.24
N PHE A 6 -7.20 9.62 15.91
CA PHE A 6 -7.17 8.27 15.37
C PHE A 6 -8.02 8.15 14.08
N SER A 7 -9.27 8.61 14.12
CA SER A 7 -10.15 8.60 12.95
C SER A 7 -9.59 9.41 11.78
N VAL A 8 -9.06 10.61 12.04
CA VAL A 8 -8.42 11.44 10.99
C VAL A 8 -7.21 10.73 10.41
N THR A 9 -6.37 10.11 11.23
CA THR A 9 -5.18 9.36 10.77
C THR A 9 -5.57 8.18 9.87
N VAL A 10 -6.62 7.43 10.25
CA VAL A 10 -7.13 6.31 9.45
C VAL A 10 -7.72 6.81 8.13
N PHE A 11 -8.49 7.89 8.14
CA PHE A 11 -9.05 8.48 6.93
C PHE A 11 -7.97 8.99 5.96
N VAL A 12 -6.97 9.71 6.47
CA VAL A 12 -5.85 10.20 5.66
C VAL A 12 -5.07 9.02 5.07
N SER A 13 -4.86 7.96 5.85
CA SER A 13 -4.18 6.75 5.37
C SER A 13 -4.95 6.05 4.25
N LEU A 14 -6.28 5.94 4.39
CA LEU A 14 -7.16 5.41 3.33
C LEU A 14 -7.04 6.22 2.04
N LEU A 15 -7.06 7.56 2.13
CA LEU A 15 -6.93 8.43 0.96
C LEU A 15 -5.57 8.30 0.29
N ILE A 16 -4.49 8.21 1.07
CA ILE A 16 -3.13 8.02 0.55
C ILE A 16 -3.02 6.67 -0.17
N VAL A 17 -3.49 5.59 0.45
CA VAL A 17 -3.42 4.25 -0.15
C VAL A 17 -4.29 4.15 -1.40
N ASP A 18 -5.50 4.71 -1.39
CA ASP A 18 -6.37 4.76 -2.58
C ASP A 18 -5.72 5.56 -3.72
N TYR A 19 -5.07 6.69 -3.40
CA TYR A 19 -4.31 7.47 -4.37
C TYR A 19 -3.11 6.70 -4.94
N LEU A 20 -2.34 6.00 -4.11
CA LEU A 20 -1.22 5.17 -4.57
C LEU A 20 -1.71 3.99 -5.42
N ALA A 21 -2.80 3.33 -5.02
CA ALA A 21 -3.39 2.23 -5.77
C ALA A 21 -3.85 2.70 -7.16
N ARG A 22 -4.50 3.88 -7.25
CA ARG A 22 -4.83 4.53 -8.52
C ARG A 22 -3.61 4.75 -9.39
N LYS A 23 -2.56 5.37 -8.85
CA LYS A 23 -1.37 5.75 -9.60
C LYS A 23 -0.59 4.54 -10.13
N ARG A 24 -0.60 3.42 -9.38
CA ARG A 24 0.09 2.18 -9.76
C ARG A 24 -0.75 1.21 -10.58
N GLY A 25 -2.01 1.54 -10.87
CA GLY A 25 -2.94 0.64 -11.57
C GLY A 25 -3.29 -0.62 -10.77
N TRP A 26 -3.18 -0.55 -9.43
CA TRP A 26 -3.49 -1.66 -8.55
C TRP A 26 -5.00 -1.75 -8.27
N ASN A 27 -5.46 -2.94 -7.91
CA ASN A 27 -6.88 -3.15 -7.62
C ASN A 27 -7.31 -2.38 -6.37
N ARG A 28 -8.11 -1.31 -6.55
CA ARG A 28 -8.52 -0.40 -5.48
C ARG A 28 -9.21 -1.12 -4.34
N ASP A 29 -10.08 -2.08 -4.64
CA ASP A 29 -10.86 -2.76 -3.60
C ASP A 29 -9.96 -3.53 -2.64
N ARG A 30 -8.94 -4.21 -3.16
CA ARG A 30 -7.98 -4.96 -2.34
C ARG A 30 -7.11 -4.06 -1.47
N TRP A 31 -6.64 -2.94 -2.03
CA TRP A 31 -5.79 -2.00 -1.30
C TRP A 31 -6.56 -1.10 -0.34
N GLY A 32 -7.82 -0.77 -0.66
CA GLY A 32 -8.76 -0.12 0.25
C GLY A 32 -9.08 -1.00 1.46
N LEU A 33 -9.31 -2.31 1.23
CA LEU A 33 -9.52 -3.26 2.32
C LEU A 33 -8.24 -3.45 3.17
N ALA A 34 -7.06 -3.47 2.54
CA ALA A 34 -5.78 -3.47 3.27
C ALA A 34 -5.60 -2.18 4.11
N ALA A 35 -5.95 -1.01 3.58
CA ALA A 35 -5.92 0.24 4.31
C ALA A 35 -6.95 0.32 5.44
N LEU A 36 -8.12 -0.29 5.27
CA LEU A 36 -9.15 -0.34 6.31
C LEU A 36 -8.74 -1.26 7.47
N THR A 37 -8.10 -2.38 7.16
CA THR A 37 -7.69 -3.40 8.15
C THR A 37 -6.39 -3.06 8.86
N LEU A 38 -5.41 -2.50 8.15
CA LEU A 38 -4.09 -2.14 8.70
C LEU A 38 -3.97 -0.67 9.09
N GLY A 39 -4.92 0.18 8.66
CA GLY A 39 -4.89 1.62 8.90
C GLY A 39 -3.61 2.26 8.33
N PRO A 40 -2.88 3.06 9.12
CA PRO A 40 -1.66 3.72 8.66
C PRO A 40 -0.53 2.76 8.27
N LEU A 41 -0.54 1.51 8.78
CA LEU A 41 0.46 0.50 8.42
C LEU A 41 0.29 -0.03 6.98
N ALA A 42 -0.83 0.26 6.31
CA ALA A 42 -0.99 -0.08 4.90
C ALA A 42 -0.03 0.72 4.01
N ILE A 43 0.37 1.92 4.42
CA ILE A 43 1.32 2.76 3.65
C ILE A 43 2.68 2.04 3.51
N PRO A 44 3.38 1.64 4.59
CA PRO A 44 4.64 0.89 4.44
C PRO A 44 4.45 -0.45 3.74
N LEU A 45 3.30 -1.12 3.89
CA LEU A 45 3.01 -2.35 3.14
C LEU A 45 3.00 -2.13 1.63
N VAL A 46 2.44 -1.00 1.16
CA VAL A 46 2.46 -0.61 -0.26
C VAL A 46 3.89 -0.47 -0.79
N TYR A 47 4.83 0.01 0.03
CA TYR A 47 6.24 0.09 -0.35
C TYR A 47 6.95 -1.27 -0.31
N LEU A 48 6.63 -2.12 0.67
CA LEU A 48 7.18 -3.47 0.75
C LEU A 48 6.78 -4.33 -0.44
N VAL A 49 5.52 -4.26 -0.88
CA VAL A 49 5.06 -4.99 -2.06
C VAL A 49 5.75 -4.50 -3.34
N ASP A 50 6.02 -3.19 -3.43
CA ASP A 50 6.81 -2.62 -4.52
C ASP A 50 8.25 -3.14 -4.53
N ALA A 51 8.91 -3.13 -3.36
CA ALA A 51 10.27 -3.63 -3.20
C ALA A 51 10.35 -5.13 -3.52
N ALA A 52 9.39 -5.92 -3.05
CA ALA A 52 9.28 -7.35 -3.35
C ALA A 52 9.05 -7.58 -4.86
N SER A 53 8.23 -6.76 -5.51
CA SER A 53 7.98 -6.84 -6.95
C SER A 53 9.22 -6.49 -7.76
N ALA A 54 9.97 -5.45 -7.35
CA ALA A 54 11.23 -5.06 -7.97
C ALA A 54 12.29 -6.16 -7.79
N LEU A 55 12.42 -6.70 -6.59
CA LEU A 55 13.34 -7.80 -6.27
C LEU A 55 13.01 -9.05 -7.08
N ARG A 56 11.72 -9.42 -7.19
CA ARG A 56 11.27 -10.54 -8.01
C ARG A 56 11.62 -10.36 -9.48
N LYS A 57 11.42 -9.15 -10.03
CA LYS A 57 11.83 -8.83 -11.42
C LYS A 57 13.34 -8.95 -11.60
N MET A 58 14.13 -8.43 -10.66
CA MET A 58 15.59 -8.53 -10.70
C MET A 58 16.05 -9.98 -10.66
N MET A 59 15.46 -10.81 -9.80
CA MET A 59 15.79 -12.23 -9.69
C MET A 59 15.41 -13.02 -10.95
N ILE A 60 14.25 -12.76 -11.55
CA ILE A 60 13.85 -13.40 -12.81
C ILE A 60 14.78 -13.00 -13.95
N ASN A 61 15.17 -11.71 -14.04
CA ASN A 61 16.11 -11.23 -15.04
C ASN A 61 17.51 -11.82 -14.83
N ALA A 62 17.96 -11.99 -13.58
CA ALA A 62 19.22 -12.66 -13.27
C ALA A 62 19.20 -14.16 -13.63
N LEU A 63 18.01 -14.79 -13.66
CA LEU A 63 17.81 -16.18 -14.05
C LEU A 63 17.66 -16.39 -15.57
N ARG A 64 17.45 -15.32 -16.35
CA ARG A 64 17.42 -15.35 -17.83
C ARG A 64 18.73 -14.76 -18.37
N PRO A 65 19.74 -15.59 -18.68
CA PRO A 65 20.96 -15.12 -19.35
C PRO A 65 20.68 -14.60 -20.76
#